data_AF-A0A2D7RK22-F1
#
_entry.id   AF-A0A2D7RK22-F1
#
_cell.length_a   1.000
_cell.length_b   1.000
_cell.length_c   1.000
_cell.angle_alpha   90.00
_cell.angle_beta   90.00
_cell.angle_gamma   90.00
#
_symmetry.space_group_name_H-M   'P 1'
#
loop_
_entity.id
_entity.type
_entity.pdbx_description
1 polymer ?
#
loop_
_entity_poly.entity_id
_entity_poly.type
_entity_poly.pdbx_seq_one_letter_code
_entity_poly.pdbx_strand_id
1 'polypeptide(L)'
;MGKVTGFKEFDRAVEPYRPAKKRILDFKEIYTDHDEPLLGTQASRCMNCGVPFCQSGEGCPVYNLIPEWNDLVYNEKWEEAFHRLMKTNNFPEVTGRVCPAVCEGACVLGITETPVAIKNLEFAIADKGIESGWIKANPPKKRTNKKIAIIGSGPAGLSAAQQLNSVG
;
A
#
# COMPACT_ATOMS: atom_id res chain seq x y z
N MET A 1 13.01 11.18 -0.01
CA MET A 1 12.64 9.78 0.27
C MET A 1 13.19 9.34 1.60
N GLY A 2 12.37 9.46 2.64
CA GLY A 2 12.67 9.02 4.00
C GLY A 2 13.82 9.82 4.65
N LYS A 3 14.29 9.31 5.78
CA LYS A 3 15.48 9.83 6.46
C LYS A 3 16.70 9.08 5.92
N VAL A 4 17.73 9.81 5.47
CA VAL A 4 18.95 9.22 4.87
C VAL A 4 19.58 8.10 5.73
N THR A 5 19.49 8.23 7.05
CA THR A 5 20.02 7.27 8.03
C THR A 5 18.94 6.48 8.78
N GLY A 6 17.66 6.61 8.42
CA GLY A 6 16.54 6.03 9.19
C GLY A 6 16.67 4.51 9.38
N PHE A 7 17.14 3.80 8.36
CA PHE A 7 17.37 2.35 8.43
C PHE A 7 18.50 1.92 9.37
N LYS A 8 19.39 2.85 9.77
CA LYS A 8 20.48 2.60 10.73
C LYS A 8 20.07 2.92 12.17
N GLU A 9 19.05 3.76 12.35
CA GLU A 9 18.67 4.32 13.64
C GLU A 9 17.48 3.59 14.27
N PHE A 10 16.61 3.01 13.45
CA PHE A 10 15.37 2.39 13.92
C PHE A 10 15.31 0.95 13.46
N ASP A 11 14.93 0.03 14.35
CA ASP A 11 14.62 -1.35 14.03
C ASP A 11 13.27 -1.50 13.31
N ARG A 12 13.08 -2.65 12.64
CA ARG A 12 11.85 -2.90 11.91
C ARG A 12 10.79 -3.27 12.92
N ALA A 13 9.70 -2.56 12.86
CA ALA A 13 8.51 -2.84 13.64
C ALA A 13 7.32 -2.88 12.69
N VAL A 14 6.37 -3.75 13.02
CA VAL A 14 5.08 -3.83 12.33
C VAL A 14 4.01 -3.77 13.40
N GLU A 15 2.85 -3.27 13.01
CA GLU A 15 1.70 -3.26 13.90
C GLU A 15 1.36 -4.68 14.36
N PRO A 16 1.18 -4.90 15.67
CA PRO A 16 0.94 -6.22 16.20
C PRO A 16 -0.44 -6.74 15.81
N TYR A 17 -0.61 -8.05 15.89
CA TYR A 17 -1.94 -8.63 15.86
C TYR A 17 -2.64 -8.45 17.22
N ARG A 18 -3.98 -8.44 17.18
CA ARG A 18 -4.82 -8.61 18.36
C ARG A 18 -4.41 -9.87 19.13
N PRO A 19 -4.49 -9.86 20.48
CA PRO A 19 -4.11 -11.00 21.30
C PRO A 19 -4.81 -12.29 20.86
N ALA A 20 -4.04 -13.39 20.74
CA ALA A 20 -4.53 -14.69 20.28
C ALA A 20 -5.80 -15.14 21.03
N LYS A 21 -5.81 -15.01 22.36
CA LYS A 21 -6.95 -15.38 23.22
C LYS A 21 -8.25 -14.60 22.91
N LYS A 22 -8.15 -13.39 22.35
CA LYS A 22 -9.31 -12.58 21.95
C LYS A 22 -9.79 -12.97 20.55
N ARG A 23 -8.88 -13.10 19.58
CA ARG A 23 -9.23 -13.35 18.17
C ARG A 23 -9.69 -14.78 17.86
N ILE A 24 -9.55 -15.73 18.79
CA ILE A 24 -10.16 -17.07 18.65
C ILE A 24 -11.66 -17.08 18.97
N LEU A 25 -12.18 -16.00 19.54
CA LEU A 25 -13.57 -15.89 19.99
C LEU A 25 -14.46 -15.11 19.00
N ASP A 26 -13.88 -14.55 17.94
CA ASP A 26 -14.60 -13.76 16.93
C ASP A 26 -13.97 -13.90 15.53
N PHE A 27 -14.70 -13.46 14.52
CA PHE A 27 -14.22 -13.36 13.12
C PHE A 27 -13.89 -11.90 12.74
N LYS A 28 -13.62 -11.03 13.73
CA LYS A 28 -13.25 -9.64 13.43
C LYS A 28 -11.81 -9.60 12.92
N GLU A 29 -11.44 -8.46 12.33
CA GLU A 29 -10.09 -8.23 11.84
C GLU A 29 -9.02 -8.53 12.92
N ILE A 30 -7.89 -9.10 12.50
CA ILE A 30 -6.80 -9.53 13.39
C ILE A 30 -5.77 -8.45 13.66
N TYR A 31 -5.71 -7.41 12.85
CA TYR A 31 -4.80 -6.27 13.01
C TYR A 31 -5.28 -5.36 14.15
N THR A 32 -4.35 -4.66 14.77
CA THR A 32 -4.66 -3.54 15.67
C THR A 32 -4.85 -2.26 14.86
N ASP A 33 -5.34 -1.22 15.52
CA ASP A 33 -5.40 0.13 14.97
C ASP A 33 -4.00 0.63 14.58
N HIS A 34 -3.96 1.59 13.66
CA HIS A 34 -2.72 2.12 13.13
C HIS A 34 -1.97 3.01 14.12
N ASP A 35 -0.65 2.84 14.21
CA ASP A 35 0.25 3.70 14.99
C ASP A 35 1.01 4.64 14.05
N GLU A 36 0.43 5.82 13.79
CA GLU A 36 1.01 6.78 12.82
C GLU A 36 2.46 7.19 13.13
N PRO A 37 2.84 7.52 14.38
CA PRO A 37 4.25 7.77 14.72
C PRO A 37 5.16 6.59 14.38
N LEU A 38 4.73 5.36 14.67
CA LEU A 38 5.48 4.16 14.31
C LEU A 38 5.61 4.02 12.78
N LEU A 39 4.51 4.20 12.05
CA LEU A 39 4.47 4.12 10.59
C LEU A 39 5.38 5.19 9.95
N GLY A 40 5.38 6.42 10.46
CA GLY A 40 6.32 7.47 10.03
C GLY A 40 7.77 7.06 10.25
N THR A 41 8.06 6.44 11.39
CA THR A 41 9.39 5.87 11.70
C THR A 41 9.76 4.74 10.72
N GLN A 42 8.84 3.81 10.43
CA GLN A 42 9.08 2.70 9.51
C GLN A 42 9.23 3.18 8.05
N ALA A 43 8.46 4.18 7.64
CA ALA A 43 8.59 4.84 6.34
C ALA A 43 9.97 5.51 6.16
N SER A 44 10.52 6.05 7.26
CA SER A 44 11.85 6.67 7.27
C SER A 44 13.00 5.70 6.95
N ARG A 45 12.79 4.37 7.11
CA ARG A 45 13.78 3.33 6.80
C ARG A 45 14.01 3.12 5.29
N CYS A 46 13.20 3.74 4.42
CA CYS A 46 13.41 3.65 2.98
C CYS A 46 14.74 4.29 2.55
N MET A 47 15.63 3.51 1.94
CA MET A 47 17.00 3.95 1.60
C MET A 47 17.12 4.89 0.39
N ASN A 48 16.00 5.25 -0.26
CA ASN A 48 16.02 5.98 -1.54
C ASN A 48 16.93 5.31 -2.59
N CYS A 49 16.73 4.01 -2.84
CA CYS A 49 17.58 3.22 -3.74
C CYS A 49 17.57 3.84 -5.14
N GLY A 50 18.74 4.03 -5.76
CA GLY A 50 18.82 4.54 -7.14
C GLY A 50 18.08 3.65 -8.15
N VAL A 51 18.08 2.32 -7.92
CA VAL A 51 17.21 1.36 -8.60
C VAL A 51 16.30 0.71 -7.55
N PRO A 52 15.01 1.07 -7.48
CA PRO A 52 14.11 0.55 -6.46
C PRO A 52 13.57 -0.83 -6.86
N PHE A 53 14.28 -1.90 -6.51
CA PHE A 53 13.89 -3.28 -6.82
C PHE A 53 12.49 -3.68 -6.29
N CYS A 54 12.05 -3.05 -5.21
CA CYS A 54 10.69 -3.22 -4.68
C CYS A 54 9.59 -2.80 -5.67
N GLN A 55 9.87 -1.88 -6.60
CA GLN A 55 8.95 -1.46 -7.67
C GLN A 55 9.12 -2.26 -8.97
N SER A 56 10.11 -3.17 -9.04
CA SER A 56 10.42 -3.92 -10.25
C SER A 56 9.52 -5.17 -10.39
N GLY A 57 9.65 -5.88 -11.51
CA GLY A 57 8.91 -7.13 -11.75
C GLY A 57 9.20 -8.22 -10.71
N GLU A 58 10.37 -8.18 -10.08
CA GLU A 58 10.75 -9.10 -8.99
C GLU A 58 10.21 -8.65 -7.62
N GLY A 59 9.66 -7.43 -7.53
CA GLY A 59 9.16 -6.84 -6.29
C GLY A 59 7.65 -6.73 -6.25
N CYS A 60 7.07 -5.75 -6.94
CA CYS A 60 5.65 -5.50 -6.91
C CYS A 60 5.03 -5.80 -8.29
N PRO A 61 4.12 -6.80 -8.40
CA PRO A 61 3.51 -7.16 -9.69
C PRO A 61 2.73 -6.03 -10.38
N VAL A 62 2.28 -5.02 -9.64
CA VAL A 62 1.59 -3.84 -10.18
C VAL A 62 2.51 -2.62 -10.30
N TYR A 63 3.83 -2.80 -10.17
CA TYR A 63 4.85 -1.75 -10.27
C TYR A 63 4.54 -0.54 -9.38
N ASN A 64 4.10 -0.83 -8.16
CA ASN A 64 3.60 0.17 -7.22
C ASN A 64 4.69 1.17 -6.84
N LEU A 65 4.33 2.43 -6.60
CA LEU A 65 5.28 3.55 -6.48
C LEU A 65 5.84 3.69 -5.06
N ILE A 66 6.37 2.59 -4.52
CA ILE A 66 6.68 2.37 -3.10
C ILE A 66 7.55 3.47 -2.46
N PRO A 67 8.78 3.73 -2.93
CA PRO A 67 9.62 4.80 -2.41
C PRO A 67 8.95 6.17 -2.31
N GLU A 68 8.02 6.48 -3.21
CA GLU A 68 7.37 7.79 -3.24
C GLU A 68 6.31 7.93 -2.15
N TRP A 69 5.41 6.96 -2.02
CA TRP A 69 4.42 7.02 -0.95
C TRP A 69 5.03 6.77 0.43
N ASN A 70 6.15 6.03 0.53
CA ASN A 70 6.94 5.98 1.76
C ASN A 70 7.46 7.37 2.16
N ASP A 71 8.00 8.12 1.20
CA ASP A 71 8.46 9.49 1.46
C ASP A 71 7.31 10.38 1.91
N LEU A 72 6.15 10.27 1.26
CA LEU A 72 4.98 11.07 1.61
C LEU A 72 4.49 10.75 3.02
N VAL A 73 4.43 9.47 3.42
CA VAL A 73 4.10 9.08 4.80
C VAL A 73 5.11 9.64 5.80
N TYR A 74 6.41 9.54 5.52
CA TYR A 74 7.45 10.11 6.38
C TYR A 74 7.31 11.64 6.57
N ASN A 75 6.82 12.35 5.55
CA ASN A 75 6.56 13.79 5.60
C ASN A 75 5.13 14.13 6.08
N GLU A 76 4.39 13.17 6.64
CA GLU A 76 3.00 13.33 7.12
C GLU A 76 1.98 13.74 6.03
N LYS A 77 2.34 13.53 4.75
CA LYS A 77 1.52 13.85 3.56
C LYS A 77 0.64 12.67 3.15
N TRP A 78 -0.27 12.30 4.04
CA TRP A 78 -1.06 11.07 3.92
C TRP A 78 -2.03 11.06 2.74
N GLU A 79 -2.69 12.19 2.43
CA GLU A 79 -3.63 12.27 1.30
C GLU A 79 -2.89 12.14 -0.04
N GLU A 80 -1.73 12.78 -0.18
CA GLU A 80 -0.87 12.60 -1.35
C GLU A 80 -0.33 11.18 -1.45
N ALA A 81 0.06 10.55 -0.33
CA ALA A 81 0.49 9.16 -0.30
C ALA A 81 -0.61 8.23 -0.82
N PHE A 82 -1.85 8.44 -0.36
CA PHE A 82 -3.03 7.70 -0.84
C PHE A 82 -3.26 7.89 -2.34
N HIS A 83 -3.25 9.13 -2.83
CA HIS A 83 -3.41 9.38 -4.25
C HIS A 83 -2.27 8.78 -5.09
N ARG A 84 -1.05 8.74 -4.56
CA ARG A 84 0.09 8.11 -5.23
C ARG A 84 -0.05 6.59 -5.27
N LEU A 85 -0.50 5.97 -4.19
CA LEU A 85 -0.78 4.53 -4.10
C LEU A 85 -1.88 4.11 -5.10
N MET A 86 -2.99 4.86 -5.15
CA MET A 86 -4.12 4.62 -6.05
C MET A 86 -3.78 4.77 -7.55
N LYS A 87 -2.61 5.31 -7.92
CA LYS A 87 -2.20 5.41 -9.34
C LYS A 87 -1.97 4.06 -10.00
N THR A 88 -1.55 3.07 -9.23
CA THR A 88 -1.11 1.77 -9.77
C THR A 88 -1.92 0.60 -9.22
N ASN A 89 -2.46 0.75 -8.01
CA ASN A 89 -3.23 -0.29 -7.37
C ASN A 89 -4.70 0.10 -7.24
N ASN A 90 -5.57 -0.78 -7.73
CA ASN A 90 -7.02 -0.62 -7.68
C ASN A 90 -7.61 -0.88 -6.29
N PHE A 91 -6.99 -1.76 -5.51
CA PHE A 91 -7.50 -2.27 -4.24
C PHE A 91 -6.38 -2.35 -3.18
N PRO A 92 -5.71 -1.24 -2.86
CA PRO A 92 -4.63 -1.23 -1.87
C PRO A 92 -5.09 -1.69 -0.47
N GLU A 93 -6.36 -1.48 -0.13
CA GLU A 93 -6.98 -1.94 1.12
C GLU A 93 -7.03 -3.47 1.20
N VAL A 94 -7.09 -4.15 0.05
CA VAL A 94 -7.07 -5.61 -0.03
C VAL A 94 -5.64 -6.12 -0.07
N THR A 95 -4.80 -5.60 -0.98
CA THR A 95 -3.41 -6.07 -1.12
C THR A 95 -2.59 -5.80 0.14
N GLY A 96 -2.78 -4.65 0.81
CA GLY A 96 -2.16 -4.34 2.10
C GLY A 96 -2.47 -5.38 3.18
N ARG A 97 -3.60 -6.10 3.07
CA ARG A 97 -3.98 -7.17 4.00
C ARG A 97 -3.48 -8.54 3.54
N VAL A 98 -3.68 -8.91 2.28
CA VAL A 98 -3.52 -10.31 1.81
C VAL A 98 -2.25 -10.60 1.02
N CYS A 99 -1.57 -9.57 0.51
CA CYS A 99 -0.34 -9.76 -0.26
C CYS A 99 0.72 -10.48 0.58
N PRO A 100 1.50 -11.43 0.02
CA PRO A 100 2.62 -12.04 0.71
C PRO A 100 3.86 -11.13 0.82
N ALA A 101 3.73 -9.84 0.47
CA ALA A 101 4.78 -8.82 0.56
C ALA A 101 6.05 -9.14 -0.25
N VAL A 102 5.88 -9.57 -1.51
CA VAL A 102 7.01 -9.87 -2.43
C VAL A 102 7.95 -8.67 -2.60
N CYS A 103 7.40 -7.45 -2.54
CA CYS A 103 8.15 -6.19 -2.56
C CYS A 103 9.11 -6.02 -1.37
N GLU A 104 8.79 -6.58 -0.20
CA GLU A 104 9.69 -6.61 0.96
C GLU A 104 10.82 -7.62 0.75
N GLY A 105 10.55 -8.75 0.09
CA GLY A 105 11.58 -9.71 -0.33
C GLY A 105 12.57 -9.13 -1.34
N ALA A 106 12.10 -8.25 -2.23
CA ALA A 106 12.95 -7.53 -3.19
C ALA A 106 13.58 -6.25 -2.64
N CYS A 107 13.35 -5.90 -1.36
CA CYS A 107 13.88 -4.68 -0.79
C CYS A 107 15.42 -4.77 -0.67
N VAL A 108 16.15 -3.79 -1.21
CA VAL A 108 17.63 -3.76 -1.13
C VAL A 108 18.12 -3.77 0.32
N LEU A 109 17.39 -3.15 1.25
CA LEU A 109 17.72 -3.17 2.67
C LEU A 109 17.71 -4.60 3.22
N GLY A 110 16.83 -5.45 2.67
CA GLY A 110 16.70 -6.87 2.97
C GLY A 110 17.97 -7.71 2.76
N ILE A 111 18.98 -7.18 2.05
CA ILE A 111 20.26 -7.86 1.82
C ILE A 111 21.11 -7.86 3.09
N THR A 112 21.07 -6.78 3.88
CA THR A 112 21.93 -6.58 5.05
C THR A 112 21.17 -6.50 6.36
N GLU A 113 19.90 -6.11 6.33
CA GLU A 113 19.03 -5.87 7.48
C GLU A 113 17.60 -6.30 7.17
N THR A 114 16.69 -6.19 8.13
CA THR A 114 15.27 -6.43 7.85
C THR A 114 14.69 -5.38 6.87
N PRO A 115 13.81 -5.76 5.93
CA PRO A 115 13.30 -4.85 4.90
C PRO A 115 12.40 -3.75 5.49
N VAL A 116 12.08 -2.73 4.67
CA VAL A 116 11.05 -1.74 5.02
C VAL A 116 9.69 -2.44 5.15
N ALA A 117 8.86 -2.05 6.12
CA ALA A 117 7.51 -2.59 6.34
C ALA A 117 6.49 -2.07 5.28
N ILE A 118 6.79 -2.31 4.01
CA ILE A 118 6.06 -1.80 2.83
C ILE A 118 4.58 -2.19 2.89
N LYS A 119 4.26 -3.46 3.18
CA LYS A 119 2.88 -3.93 3.23
C LYS A 119 2.09 -3.23 4.33
N ASN A 120 2.71 -3.00 5.49
CA ASN A 120 2.05 -2.34 6.62
C ASN A 120 1.75 -0.87 6.32
N LEU A 121 2.67 -0.19 5.62
CA LEU A 121 2.46 1.18 5.13
C LEU A 121 1.38 1.26 4.04
N GLU A 122 1.36 0.35 3.06
CA GLU A 122 0.29 0.26 2.05
C GLU A 122 -1.08 0.10 2.72
N PHE A 123 -1.16 -0.80 3.69
CA PHE A 123 -2.34 -1.06 4.47
C PHE A 123 -2.84 0.21 5.19
N ALA A 124 -1.96 0.89 5.94
CA ALA A 124 -2.32 2.09 6.68
C ALA A 124 -2.73 3.27 5.79
N ILE A 125 -2.05 3.47 4.66
CA ILE A 125 -2.40 4.51 3.69
C ILE A 125 -3.81 4.25 3.13
N ALA A 126 -4.14 3.00 2.82
CA ALA A 126 -5.44 2.63 2.25
C ALA A 126 -6.57 2.85 3.27
N ASP A 127 -6.41 2.38 4.50
CA ASP A 127 -7.42 2.52 5.56
C ASP A 127 -7.66 3.98 5.90
N LYS A 128 -6.59 4.78 6.04
CA LYS A 128 -6.71 6.23 6.25
C LYS A 128 -7.45 6.93 5.11
N GLY A 129 -7.25 6.49 3.87
CA GLY A 129 -7.99 6.99 2.71
C GLY A 129 -9.47 6.65 2.71
N ILE A 130 -9.86 5.51 3.28
CA ILE A 130 -11.25 5.12 3.48
C ILE A 130 -11.87 5.95 4.62
N GLU A 131 -11.22 5.99 5.78
CA GLU A 131 -11.69 6.70 6.98
C GLU A 131 -11.84 8.21 6.75
N SER A 132 -10.89 8.81 6.01
CA SER A 132 -10.90 10.23 5.67
C SER A 132 -11.81 10.57 4.49
N GLY A 133 -12.42 9.56 3.85
CA GLY A 133 -13.30 9.74 2.70
C GLY A 133 -12.58 10.24 1.44
N TRP A 134 -11.27 10.00 1.30
CA TRP A 134 -10.49 10.33 0.10
C TRP A 134 -10.82 9.40 -1.07
N ILE A 135 -11.27 8.18 -0.78
CA ILE A 135 -11.77 7.26 -1.79
C ILE A 135 -13.12 7.75 -2.35
N LYS A 136 -13.07 8.32 -3.55
CA LYS A 136 -14.25 8.86 -4.25
C LYS A 136 -14.34 8.30 -5.66
N ALA A 137 -15.57 8.09 -6.12
CA ALA A 137 -15.80 7.75 -7.52
C ALA A 137 -15.27 8.87 -8.41
N ASN A 138 -14.43 8.52 -9.39
CA ASN A 138 -13.90 9.44 -10.39
C ASN A 138 -14.42 9.04 -11.79
N PRO A 139 -15.70 9.33 -12.11
CA PRO A 139 -16.27 9.00 -13.41
C PRO A 139 -15.63 9.85 -14.54
N PRO A 140 -15.61 9.34 -15.77
CA PRO A 140 -15.02 10.05 -16.90
C PRO A 140 -15.85 11.27 -17.26
N LYS A 141 -15.18 12.36 -17.69
CA LYS A 141 -15.86 13.60 -18.10
C LYS A 141 -16.74 13.42 -19.34
N LYS A 142 -16.44 12.44 -20.19
CA LYS A 142 -17.19 12.11 -21.42
C LYS A 142 -17.29 10.60 -21.54
N ARG A 143 -18.46 10.10 -21.93
CA ARG A 143 -18.73 8.68 -22.20
C ARG A 143 -18.48 8.35 -23.68
N THR A 144 -17.91 7.18 -23.97
CA THR A 144 -17.65 6.75 -25.36
C THR A 144 -18.86 6.09 -26.03
N ASN A 145 -19.94 5.81 -25.28
CA ASN A 145 -21.11 5.00 -25.70
C ASN A 145 -20.77 3.55 -26.10
N LYS A 146 -19.53 3.10 -25.92
CA LYS A 146 -19.14 1.70 -26.09
C LYS A 146 -19.71 0.86 -24.94
N LYS A 147 -20.04 -0.39 -25.22
CA LYS A 147 -20.54 -1.36 -24.23
C LYS A 147 -19.57 -2.52 -24.13
N ILE A 148 -19.15 -2.84 -22.92
CA ILE A 148 -18.24 -3.95 -22.62
C ILE A 148 -18.89 -4.78 -21.52
N ALA A 149 -18.91 -6.11 -21.71
CA ALA A 149 -19.37 -7.05 -20.69
C ALA A 149 -18.16 -7.67 -19.98
N ILE A 150 -18.23 -7.77 -18.66
CA ILE A 150 -17.23 -8.44 -17.82
C ILE A 150 -17.93 -9.60 -17.14
N ILE A 151 -17.41 -10.82 -17.34
CA ILE A 151 -17.98 -12.04 -16.75
C ILE A 151 -17.16 -12.36 -15.49
N GLY A 152 -17.76 -12.15 -14.33
CA GLY A 152 -17.16 -12.39 -13.01
C GLY A 152 -16.79 -11.11 -12.27
N SER A 153 -17.05 -11.10 -10.95
CA SER A 153 -16.87 -9.94 -10.05
C SER A 153 -15.72 -10.13 -9.06
N GLY A 154 -14.73 -10.96 -9.41
CA GLY A 154 -13.48 -11.07 -8.64
C GLY A 154 -12.56 -9.86 -8.87
N PRO A 155 -11.37 -9.84 -8.25
CA PRO A 155 -10.42 -8.72 -8.35
C PRO A 155 -10.10 -8.33 -9.80
N ALA A 156 -9.89 -9.31 -10.69
CA ALA A 156 -9.63 -9.06 -12.10
C ALA A 156 -10.80 -8.33 -12.80
N GLY A 157 -12.04 -8.79 -12.56
CA GLY A 157 -13.23 -8.19 -13.16
C GLY A 157 -13.52 -6.80 -12.64
N LEU A 158 -13.39 -6.58 -11.33
CA LEU A 158 -13.61 -5.27 -10.71
C LEU A 158 -12.52 -4.26 -11.11
N SER A 159 -11.25 -4.67 -11.16
CA SER A 159 -10.16 -3.82 -11.67
C SER A 159 -10.41 -3.44 -13.14
N ALA A 160 -10.74 -4.42 -13.99
CA ALA A 160 -11.06 -4.14 -15.39
C ALA A 160 -12.25 -3.18 -15.53
N ALA A 161 -13.31 -3.39 -14.74
CA ALA A 161 -14.48 -2.52 -14.72
C ALA A 161 -14.12 -1.09 -14.33
N GLN A 162 -13.32 -0.91 -13.28
CA GLN A 162 -12.88 0.40 -12.80
C GLN A 162 -12.02 1.11 -13.85
N GLN A 163 -11.05 0.42 -14.45
CA GLN A 163 -10.14 0.99 -15.44
C GLN A 163 -10.88 1.38 -16.72
N LEU A 164 -11.73 0.49 -17.25
CA LEU A 164 -12.55 0.78 -18.43
C LEU A 164 -13.54 1.92 -18.20
N ASN A 165 -14.19 1.95 -17.03
CA ASN A 165 -15.08 3.06 -16.68
C ASN A 165 -14.32 4.39 -16.59
N SER A 166 -13.06 4.39 -16.13
CA SER A 166 -12.26 5.63 -16.02
C SER A 166 -11.92 6.28 -17.37
N VAL A 167 -11.93 5.50 -18.47
CA VAL A 167 -11.55 5.97 -19.81
C VAL A 167 -12.75 6.27 -20.74
N GLY A 168 -13.99 6.18 -20.24
CA GLY A 168 -15.18 6.71 -20.92
C GLY A 168 -16.30 5.73 -21.17
#